data_AF-A0A8T5XZA5-F1
#
_entry.id   AF-A0A8T5XZA5-F1
#
_cell.length_a   1.000
_cell.length_b   1.000
_cell.length_c   1.000
_cell.angle_alpha   90.00
_cell.angle_beta   90.00
_cell.angle_gamma   90.00
#
_symmetry.space_group_name_H-M   'P 1'
#
loop_
_entity.id
_entity.type
_entity.pdbx_description
1 polymer ?
#
loop_
_entity_poly.entity_id
_entity_poly.type
_entity_poly.pdbx_seq_one_letter_code
_entity_poly.pdbx_strand_id
1 'polypeptide(L)'
;MFVDGLGSYFSIDAYFSDLPCTDEWLEIQHAEECTECSICANSCPTGAIGPERFMINNERCLTYFNESPRKIPDWVPLSAHHCLYGCLKCQLSCPMNQDYELMQPGVVKFTEEETDMLLTKKQKEFTPGLKEKCRVLGLDQWIAAIPRNLKILLEQNSASASH
;
A
#
# COMPACT_ATOMS: atom_id res chain seq x y z
N MET A 1 7.67 9.19 -7.41
CA MET A 1 7.81 10.65 -7.56
C MET A 1 8.11 11.25 -6.20
N PHE A 2 8.69 12.44 -6.20
CA PHE A 2 9.11 13.17 -5.00
C PHE A 2 8.80 14.66 -5.19
N VAL A 3 8.36 15.31 -4.12
CA VAL A 3 8.10 16.76 -4.08
C VAL A 3 8.75 17.31 -2.82
N ASP A 4 9.58 18.33 -2.97
CA ASP A 4 10.21 19.03 -1.85
C ASP A 4 9.14 19.50 -0.84
N GLY A 5 9.32 19.13 0.43
CA GLY A 5 8.39 19.46 1.50
C GLY A 5 7.27 18.43 1.72
N LEU A 6 7.04 17.50 0.79
CA LEU A 6 6.01 16.44 0.89
C LEU A 6 6.57 15.02 0.79
N GLY A 7 7.82 14.88 0.34
CA GLY A 7 8.39 13.58 0.08
C GLY A 7 7.69 12.87 -1.08
N SER A 8 7.52 11.56 -0.92
CA SER A 8 6.66 10.75 -1.79
C SER A 8 5.24 10.55 -1.23
N TYR A 9 4.88 11.23 -0.14
CA TYR A 9 3.61 11.04 0.57
C TYR A 9 2.49 11.94 0.05
N PHE A 10 2.24 11.86 -1.26
CA PHE A 10 1.18 12.62 -1.91
C PHE A 10 0.44 11.75 -2.93
N SER A 11 -0.81 12.12 -3.19
CA SER A 11 -1.62 11.57 -4.28
C SER A 11 -1.62 12.54 -5.46
N ILE A 12 -1.82 12.00 -6.66
CA ILE A 12 -1.93 12.79 -7.88
C ILE A 12 -3.33 12.64 -8.41
N ASP A 13 -3.99 13.76 -8.66
CA ASP A 13 -5.25 13.84 -9.38
C ASP A 13 -5.02 14.58 -10.69
N ALA A 14 -5.61 14.06 -11.77
CA ALA A 14 -5.51 14.66 -13.10
C ALA A 14 -6.87 15.23 -13.52
N TYR A 15 -6.83 16.45 -14.07
CA TYR A 15 -7.98 17.13 -14.63
C TYR A 15 -7.71 17.44 -16.10
N PHE A 16 -8.74 17.34 -16.94
CA PHE A 16 -8.66 17.72 -18.35
C PHE A 16 -9.51 18.96 -18.60
N SER A 17 -9.05 19.82 -19.50
CA SER A 17 -9.71 21.07 -19.85
C SER A 17 -9.37 21.45 -21.29
N ASP A 18 -10.26 22.23 -21.91
CA ASP A 18 -10.03 22.83 -23.23
C ASP A 18 -9.27 24.17 -23.16
N LEU A 19 -8.89 24.62 -21.95
CA LEU A 19 -8.08 25.81 -21.79
C LEU A 19 -6.72 25.63 -22.51
N PRO A 20 -6.20 26.66 -23.18
CA PRO A 20 -4.91 26.57 -23.84
C PRO A 20 -3.81 26.29 -22.81
N CYS A 21 -3.06 25.22 -23.02
CA CYS A 21 -1.87 24.90 -22.23
C CYS A 21 -0.67 25.63 -22.82
N THR A 22 -0.05 26.51 -22.02
CA THR A 22 1.16 27.26 -22.40
C THR A 22 2.44 26.58 -21.93
N ASP A 23 2.33 25.47 -21.21
CA ASP A 23 3.47 24.77 -20.64
C ASP A 23 4.18 23.94 -21.72
N GLU A 24 5.50 23.87 -21.61
CA GLU A 24 6.32 23.02 -22.46
C GLU A 24 6.53 21.66 -21.82
N TRP A 25 6.66 20.62 -22.66
CA TRP A 25 7.00 19.28 -22.20
C TRP A 25 8.42 19.28 -21.64
N LEU A 26 8.56 18.89 -20.38
CA LEU A 26 9.87 18.69 -19.74
C LEU A 26 10.38 17.28 -19.99
N GLU A 27 11.72 17.14 -20.05
CA GLU A 27 12.34 15.82 -20.02
C GLU A 27 12.15 15.16 -18.65
N ILE A 28 12.06 13.84 -18.65
CA ILE A 28 11.97 13.05 -17.41
C ILE A 28 13.29 13.19 -16.66
N GLN A 29 13.21 13.64 -15.41
CA GLN A 29 14.37 13.74 -14.53
C GLN A 29 14.30 12.73 -13.39
N HIS A 30 15.47 12.23 -13.01
CA HIS A 30 15.65 11.43 -11.81
C HIS A 30 16.20 12.32 -10.70
N ALA A 31 15.74 12.10 -9.48
CA ALA A 31 16.34 12.73 -8.31
C ALA A 31 17.79 12.27 -8.18
N GLU A 32 18.73 13.20 -7.98
CA GLU A 32 20.17 12.90 -7.90
C GLU A 32 20.48 11.90 -6.78
N GLU A 33 19.71 11.96 -5.68
CA GLU A 33 19.82 11.09 -4.52
C GLU A 33 19.45 9.62 -4.85
N CYS A 34 18.75 9.38 -5.96
CA CYS A 34 18.42 8.04 -6.43
C CYS A 34 19.54 7.39 -7.26
N THR A 35 20.59 8.12 -7.63
CA THR A 35 21.63 7.64 -8.56
C THR A 35 22.33 6.37 -8.03
N GLU A 36 22.82 6.42 -6.79
CA GLU A 36 23.53 5.29 -6.15
C GLU A 36 22.67 4.58 -5.08
N CYS A 37 21.44 5.04 -4.84
CA CYS A 37 20.55 4.50 -3.81
C CYS A 37 19.77 3.27 -4.34
N SER A 38 19.82 2.15 -3.63
CA SER A 38 19.06 0.92 -3.95
C SER A 38 18.06 0.49 -2.87
N ILE A 39 17.81 1.34 -1.86
CA ILE A 39 17.09 0.96 -0.65
C ILE A 39 15.66 0.50 -0.93
N CYS A 40 14.91 1.23 -1.77
CA CYS A 40 13.53 0.86 -2.12
C CYS A 40 13.44 -0.48 -2.86
N ALA A 41 14.43 -0.79 -3.71
CA ALA A 41 14.51 -2.07 -4.41
C ALA A 41 14.81 -3.21 -3.44
N ASN A 42 15.77 -3.00 -2.53
CA ASN A 42 16.16 -3.98 -1.52
C ASN A 42 15.06 -4.22 -0.46
N SER A 43 14.26 -3.20 -0.15
CA SER A 43 13.15 -3.30 0.82
C SER A 43 11.86 -3.88 0.23
N CYS A 44 11.77 -3.98 -1.10
CA CYS A 44 10.59 -4.50 -1.77
C CYS A 44 10.41 -6.01 -1.48
N PRO A 45 9.34 -6.42 -0.78
CA PRO A 45 9.21 -7.80 -0.30
C PRO A 45 9.00 -8.84 -1.41
N THR A 46 8.63 -8.39 -2.61
CA THR A 46 8.38 -9.24 -3.77
C THR A 46 9.35 -8.99 -4.93
N GLY A 47 10.32 -8.09 -4.76
CA GLY A 47 11.25 -7.71 -5.82
C GLY A 47 10.53 -7.15 -7.05
N ALA A 48 9.56 -6.26 -6.84
CA ALA A 48 8.81 -5.60 -7.91
C ALA A 48 9.56 -4.41 -8.53
N ILE A 49 10.57 -3.89 -7.84
CA ILE A 49 11.37 -2.74 -8.27
C ILE A 49 12.69 -3.29 -8.82
N GLY A 50 12.91 -3.12 -10.13
CA GLY A 50 14.15 -3.54 -10.80
C GLY A 50 15.35 -2.63 -10.49
N PRO A 51 16.56 -2.99 -10.97
CA PRO A 51 17.78 -2.24 -10.70
C PRO A 51 17.75 -0.81 -11.24
N GLU A 52 17.08 -0.59 -12.37
CA GLU A 52 16.87 0.73 -12.99
C GLU A 52 15.92 1.63 -12.19
N ARG A 53 15.15 1.08 -11.24
CA ARG A 53 14.24 1.79 -10.31
C ARG A 53 13.25 2.78 -10.95
N PHE A 54 13.08 2.70 -12.27
CA PHE A 54 12.20 3.57 -13.04
C PHE A 54 10.80 2.97 -13.22
N MET A 55 10.75 1.70 -13.62
CA MET A 55 9.50 0.96 -13.80
C MET A 55 9.28 -0.05 -12.68
N ILE A 56 8.10 0.00 -12.08
CA ILE A 56 7.63 -1.02 -11.14
C ILE A 56 6.95 -2.13 -11.96
N ASN A 57 7.37 -3.38 -11.75
CA ASN A 57 6.63 -4.52 -12.26
C ASN A 57 5.36 -4.70 -11.41
N ASN A 58 4.24 -4.19 -11.90
CA ASN A 58 2.95 -4.22 -11.22
C ASN A 58 2.47 -5.65 -10.91
N GLU A 59 2.71 -6.61 -11.80
CA GLU A 59 2.37 -8.02 -11.61
C GLU A 59 3.21 -8.69 -10.50
N ARG A 60 4.25 -8.02 -10.02
CA ARG A 60 5.02 -8.43 -8.84
C ARG A 60 4.73 -7.58 -7.62
N CYS A 61 4.13 -6.40 -7.77
CA CYS A 61 3.94 -5.45 -6.67
C CYS A 61 2.95 -5.99 -5.63
N LEU A 62 3.32 -5.93 -4.35
CA LEU A 62 2.44 -6.41 -3.28
C LEU A 62 1.13 -5.62 -3.21
N THR A 63 1.13 -4.32 -3.51
CA THR A 63 -0.08 -3.49 -3.63
C THR A 63 -1.10 -4.12 -4.58
N TYR A 64 -0.66 -4.55 -5.77
CA TYR A 64 -1.53 -5.17 -6.77
C TYR A 64 -2.24 -6.41 -6.20
N PHE A 65 -1.51 -7.25 -5.47
CA PHE A 65 -2.11 -8.42 -4.83
C PHE A 65 -3.03 -8.05 -3.68
N ASN A 66 -2.60 -7.14 -2.80
CA ASN A 66 -3.33 -6.75 -1.61
C ASN A 66 -4.64 -6.00 -1.92
N GLU A 67 -4.74 -5.31 -3.06
CA GLU A 67 -5.93 -4.57 -3.48
C GLU A 67 -6.82 -5.35 -4.45
N SER A 68 -6.35 -6.50 -4.94
CA SER A 68 -7.11 -7.38 -5.83
C SER A 68 -7.79 -8.53 -5.08
N PRO A 69 -9.02 -8.94 -5.46
CA PRO A 69 -9.66 -10.14 -4.91
C PRO A 69 -9.11 -11.47 -5.47
N ARG A 70 -8.13 -11.43 -6.39
CA ARG A 70 -7.55 -12.61 -7.04
C ARG A 70 -6.83 -13.53 -6.04
N LYS A 71 -6.55 -14.78 -6.42
CA LYS A 71 -5.67 -15.63 -5.59
C LYS A 71 -4.26 -15.02 -5.57
N ILE A 72 -3.62 -14.98 -4.40
CA ILE A 72 -2.20 -14.64 -4.29
C ILE A 72 -1.39 -15.79 -4.93
N PRO A 73 -0.45 -15.50 -5.85
CA PRO A 73 0.39 -16.52 -6.44
C PRO A 73 1.28 -17.21 -5.39
N ASP A 74 1.53 -18.51 -5.57
CA ASP A 74 2.28 -19.31 -4.59
C ASP A 74 3.77 -18.88 -4.47
N TRP A 75 4.28 -18.11 -5.44
CA TRP A 75 5.63 -17.55 -5.39
C TRP A 75 5.76 -16.34 -4.45
N VAL A 76 4.64 -15.69 -4.09
CA VAL A 76 4.64 -14.59 -3.12
C VAL A 76 4.78 -15.21 -1.72
N PRO A 77 5.90 -14.97 -1.00
CA PRO A 77 6.08 -15.57 0.31
C PRO A 77 5.06 -14.98 1.27
N LEU A 78 4.53 -15.79 2.20
CA LEU A 78 3.58 -15.30 3.20
C LEU A 78 4.18 -14.10 3.95
N SER A 79 5.46 -14.16 4.33
CA SER A 79 6.20 -13.08 5.02
C SER A 79 6.25 -11.74 4.26
N ALA A 80 5.91 -11.70 2.97
CA ALA A 80 5.75 -10.43 2.26
C ALA A 80 4.56 -9.62 2.76
N HIS A 81 3.48 -10.28 3.20
CA HIS A 81 2.25 -9.64 3.65
C HIS A 81 2.44 -9.03 5.04
N HIS A 82 2.26 -7.72 5.15
CA HIS A 82 2.46 -6.93 6.38
C HIS A 82 1.41 -5.83 6.58
N CYS A 83 0.40 -5.76 5.70
CA CYS A 83 -0.67 -4.77 5.74
C CYS A 83 -1.94 -5.34 5.10
N LEU A 84 -3.09 -4.73 5.39
CA LEU A 84 -4.40 -5.20 4.92
C LEU A 84 -4.70 -4.84 3.46
N TYR A 85 -4.22 -3.70 2.98
CA TYR A 85 -4.29 -3.25 1.59
C TYR A 85 -3.03 -2.43 1.28
N GLY A 86 -2.75 -2.19 0.00
CA GLY A 86 -1.54 -1.49 -0.43
C GLY A 86 -0.23 -2.18 -0.02
N CYS A 87 0.86 -1.40 -0.05
CA CYS A 87 2.19 -1.73 0.47
C CYS A 87 3.02 -0.45 0.46
N LEU A 88 3.55 -0.04 1.61
CA LEU A 88 4.35 1.19 1.72
C LEU A 88 5.84 0.90 1.99
N LYS A 89 6.30 -0.35 1.91
CA LYS A 89 7.70 -0.70 2.28
C LYS A 89 8.75 0.11 1.53
N CYS A 90 8.59 0.29 0.22
CA CYS A 90 9.52 1.07 -0.59
C CYS A 90 9.55 2.55 -0.16
N GLN A 91 8.39 3.14 0.13
CA GLN A 91 8.29 4.54 0.56
C GLN A 91 8.79 4.74 2.00
N LEU A 92 8.37 3.89 2.94
CA LEU A 92 8.79 3.94 4.34
C LEU A 92 10.30 3.74 4.53
N SER A 93 10.95 3.00 3.64
CA SER A 93 12.40 2.81 3.66
C SER A 93 13.19 3.92 2.96
N CYS A 94 12.52 4.80 2.22
CA CYS A 94 13.20 5.80 1.39
C CYS A 94 13.84 6.88 2.29
N PRO A 95 15.16 7.13 2.18
CA PRO A 95 15.82 8.17 2.97
C PRO A 95 15.24 9.57 2.73
N MET A 96 14.80 9.82 1.50
CA MET A 96 14.18 11.09 1.12
C MET A 96 12.86 11.33 1.86
N ASN A 97 12.24 10.30 2.46
CA ASN A 97 11.02 10.44 3.25
C ASN A 97 11.28 10.61 4.75
N GLN A 98 12.53 10.61 5.20
CA GLN A 98 12.85 10.58 6.63
C GLN A 98 12.32 11.79 7.40
N ASP A 99 12.31 12.96 6.76
CA ASP A 99 11.86 14.22 7.37
C ASP A 99 10.37 14.52 7.13
N TYR A 100 9.64 13.61 6.48
CA TYR A 100 8.23 13.79 6.15
C TYR A 100 7.36 12.80 6.92
N GLU A 101 6.27 13.29 7.49
CA GLU A 101 5.31 12.45 8.20
C GLU A 101 4.17 12.02 7.26
N LEU A 102 3.87 10.72 7.27
CA LEU A 102 2.61 10.22 6.74
C LEU A 102 1.47 10.74 7.59
N MET A 103 0.49 11.39 6.97
CA MET A 103 -0.78 11.66 7.64
C MET A 103 -1.48 10.34 7.94
N GLN A 104 -1.37 9.88 9.18
CA GLN A 104 -2.06 8.69 9.65
C GLN A 104 -3.32 9.09 10.42
N PRO A 105 -4.47 8.45 10.16
CA PRO A 105 -5.55 8.51 11.13
C PRO A 105 -5.04 7.95 12.46
N GLY A 106 -5.57 8.45 13.58
CA GLY A 106 -5.27 7.89 14.88
C GLY A 106 -5.57 6.38 14.94
N VAL A 107 -5.03 5.68 15.94
CA VAL A 107 -5.19 4.22 16.06
C VAL A 107 -6.67 3.86 16.19
N VAL A 108 -7.18 3.13 15.20
CA VAL A 108 -8.54 2.55 15.21
C VAL A 108 -8.44 1.11 15.69
N LYS A 109 -9.23 0.77 16.72
CA LYS A 109 -9.31 -0.60 17.25
C LYS A 109 -10.56 -1.32 16.74
N PHE A 110 -10.41 -2.60 16.46
CA PHE A 110 -11.50 -3.50 16.10
C PHE A 110 -11.75 -4.48 17.26
N THR A 111 -13.01 -4.79 17.55
CA THR A 111 -13.35 -5.87 18.48
C THR A 111 -13.15 -7.24 17.82
N GLU A 112 -13.24 -8.30 18.61
CA GLU A 112 -13.21 -9.67 18.07
C GLU A 112 -14.37 -9.90 17.10
N GLU A 113 -15.58 -9.48 17.46
CA GLU A 113 -16.76 -9.60 16.60
C GLU A 113 -16.61 -8.81 15.30
N GLU A 114 -16.05 -7.59 15.35
CA GLU A 114 -15.76 -6.81 14.15
C GLU A 114 -14.71 -7.47 13.26
N THR A 115 -13.69 -8.09 13.88
CA THR A 115 -12.65 -8.84 13.18
C THR A 115 -13.24 -10.07 12.47
N ASP A 116 -14.12 -10.81 13.14
CA ASP A 116 -14.86 -11.93 12.56
C ASP A 116 -15.78 -11.49 11.41
N MET A 117 -16.44 -10.35 11.56
CA MET A 117 -17.22 -9.75 10.48
C MET A 117 -16.34 -9.46 9.25
N LEU A 118 -15.14 -8.89 9.46
CA LEU A 118 -14.18 -8.64 8.37
C LEU A 118 -13.71 -9.93 7.69
N LEU A 119 -13.62 -11.05 8.40
CA LEU A 119 -13.22 -12.35 7.84
C LEU A 119 -14.32 -13.05 7.02
N THR A 120 -15.60 -12.87 7.38
CA THR A 120 -16.71 -13.70 6.86
C THR A 120 -17.23 -13.31 5.47
N LYS A 121 -16.64 -12.31 4.80
CA LYS A 121 -17.11 -11.80 3.47
C LYS A 121 -18.59 -11.38 3.46
N LYS A 122 -19.13 -10.99 4.61
CA LYS A 122 -20.52 -10.56 4.81
C LYS A 122 -20.62 -9.05 5.04
N GLN A 123 -20.00 -8.27 4.17
CA GLN A 123 -19.90 -6.80 4.30
C GLN A 123 -21.26 -6.11 4.45
N LYS A 124 -22.32 -6.68 3.86
CA LYS A 124 -23.69 -6.15 3.97
C LYS A 124 -24.21 -6.16 5.40
N GLU A 125 -23.74 -7.10 6.22
CA GLU A 125 -24.14 -7.29 7.62
C GLU A 125 -23.37 -6.36 8.58
N PHE A 126 -22.37 -5.60 8.09
CA PHE A 126 -21.58 -4.72 8.96
C PHE A 126 -22.44 -3.71 9.70
N THR A 127 -22.15 -3.57 11.00
CA THR A 127 -22.75 -2.54 11.85
C THR A 127 -22.39 -1.14 11.34
N PRO A 128 -23.18 -0.10 11.65
CA PRO A 128 -22.84 1.28 11.29
C PRO A 128 -21.45 1.71 11.80
N GLY A 129 -21.07 1.29 13.01
CA GLY A 129 -19.76 1.58 13.59
C GLY A 129 -18.62 0.94 12.80
N LEU A 130 -18.76 -0.33 12.40
CA LEU A 130 -17.76 -1.02 11.58
C LEU A 130 -17.64 -0.39 10.18
N LYS A 131 -18.77 -0.03 9.56
CA LYS A 131 -18.76 0.68 8.27
C LYS A 131 -18.00 2.00 8.35
N GLU A 132 -18.20 2.76 9.42
CA GLU A 132 -17.50 4.03 9.61
C GLU A 132 -15.99 3.82 9.82
N LYS A 133 -15.58 2.84 10.64
CA LYS A 133 -14.16 2.47 10.79
C LYS A 133 -13.54 2.10 9.44
N CYS A 134 -14.22 1.28 8.64
CA CYS A 134 -13.76 0.90 7.31
C CYS A 134 -13.60 2.11 6.39
N ARG A 135 -14.57 3.03 6.39
CA ARG A 135 -14.54 4.26 5.58
C ARG A 135 -13.39 5.19 5.97
N VAL A 136 -13.21 5.45 7.27
CA VAL A 136 -12.13 6.31 7.79
C VAL A 136 -10.75 5.75 7.44
N LEU A 137 -10.62 4.43 7.42
CA LEU A 137 -9.38 3.75 7.06
C LEU A 137 -9.27 3.42 5.56
N GLY A 138 -10.24 3.79 4.73
CA GLY A 138 -10.26 3.45 3.30
C GLY A 138 -10.34 1.95 2.97
N LEU A 139 -10.70 1.10 3.94
CA LEU A 139 -10.84 -0.36 3.76
C LEU A 139 -12.00 -0.73 2.83
N ASP A 140 -13.01 0.14 2.74
CA ASP A 140 -14.21 -0.03 1.92
C ASP A 140 -13.90 -0.11 0.41
N GLN A 141 -12.88 0.62 -0.05
CA GLN A 141 -12.41 0.57 -1.45
C GLN A 141 -11.88 -0.82 -1.85
N TRP A 142 -11.30 -1.55 -0.90
CA TRP A 142 -10.61 -2.82 -1.12
C TRP A 142 -11.26 -4.00 -0.40
N ILE A 143 -12.53 -3.85 -0.02
CA ILE A 143 -13.20 -4.74 0.95
C ILE A 143 -13.28 -6.21 0.53
N ALA A 144 -13.16 -6.48 -0.77
CA ALA A 144 -13.14 -7.84 -1.32
C ALA A 144 -11.82 -8.59 -1.02
N ALA A 145 -10.72 -7.87 -0.85
CA ALA A 145 -9.40 -8.44 -0.56
C ALA A 145 -9.10 -8.56 0.95
N ILE A 146 -9.68 -7.67 1.77
CA ILE A 146 -9.45 -7.59 3.22
C ILE A 146 -9.57 -8.95 3.95
N PRO A 147 -10.63 -9.76 3.74
CA PRO A 147 -10.77 -11.03 4.47
C PRO A 147 -9.60 -11.99 4.24
N ARG A 148 -9.10 -12.06 2.99
CA ARG A 148 -7.96 -12.90 2.62
C ARG A 148 -6.67 -12.40 3.27
N ASN A 149 -6.42 -11.09 3.19
CA ASN A 149 -5.19 -10.49 3.71
C ASN A 149 -5.15 -10.55 5.24
N LEU A 150 -6.27 -10.26 5.90
CA LEU A 150 -6.41 -10.37 7.34
C LEU A 150 -6.13 -11.80 7.82
N LYS A 151 -6.67 -12.81 7.13
CA LYS A 151 -6.38 -14.22 7.43
C LYS A 151 -4.89 -14.54 7.37
N ILE A 152 -4.18 -14.09 6.34
CA ILE A 152 -2.74 -14.29 6.19
C ILE A 152 -1.97 -13.66 7.36
N LEU A 153 -2.32 -12.44 7.76
CA LEU A 153 -1.65 -11.74 8.87
C LEU A 153 -1.89 -12.43 10.22
N LEU A 154 -3.11 -12.96 10.45
CA LEU A 154 -3.42 -13.72 11.66
C LEU A 154 -2.63 -15.03 11.71
N GLU A 155 -2.53 -15.76 10.60
CA GLU A 155 -1.76 -17.00 10.49
C GLU A 155 -0.26 -16.78 10.78
N GLN A 156 0.31 -15.67 10.30
CA GLN A 156 1.69 -15.29 10.61
C GLN A 156 1.92 -15.00 12.09
N ASN A 157 1.00 -14.28 12.75
CA ASN A 157 1.11 -13.96 14.17
C ASN A 157 1.00 -15.21 15.05
N SER A 158 0.17 -16.19 14.67
CA SER A 158 0.11 -17.48 15.37
C SER A 158 1.40 -18.29 15.20
N ALA A 159 2.01 -18.25 14.02
CA ALA A 159 3.28 -18.94 13.76
C ALA A 159 4.45 -18.33 14.54
N SER A 160 4.51 -17.00 14.66
CA SER A 160 5.56 -16.29 15.41
C SER A 160 5.40 -16.39 16.93
N ALA A 161 4.18 -16.55 17.45
CA ALA A 161 3.94 -16.77 18.88
C ALA A 161 4.28 -18.19 19.36
N SER A 162 4.57 -19.11 18.44
CA SER A 162 4.88 -20.51 18.73
C SER A 162 6.39 -20.81 18.75
N HIS A 163 7.24 -19.78 18.71
CA HIS A 163 8.72 -19.86 18.77
C HIS A 163 9.23 -18.91 19.87
#